data_AF-A0A7S4ETG3-F1
#
_entry.id   AF-A0A7S4ETG3-F1
#
_cell.length_a   1.000
_cell.length_b   1.000
_cell.length_c   1.000
_cell.angle_alpha   90.00
_cell.angle_beta   90.00
_cell.angle_gamma   90.00
#
_symmetry.space_group_name_H-M   'P 1'
#
loop_
_entity.id
_entity.type
_entity.pdbx_description
1 polymer ?
#
loop_
_entity_poly.entity_id
_entity_poly.type
_entity_poly.pdbx_seq_one_letter_code
_entity_poly.pdbx_strand_id
1 'polypeptide(L)'
;MLIHRHAQRELCSYPFFDCDIRWTPRATIIWPTICVAAGLVAGMFGIGGGIVKGPLMLEMGMQPAVSSATSAYMILFTSATAATQYFIFGALRLRYGAVMFVVGFCGTVVGQMGVSYLLKRWGRQSIIVIVIAVVIGFSCLMMGAVGTFDFIQGIRAGEYQGFHALCA
;
A
#
# COMPACT_ATOMS: atom_id res chain seq x y z
N MET A 1 -13.38 24.52 5.21
CA MET A 1 -14.62 23.71 5.14
C MET A 1 -14.68 22.59 6.19
N LEU A 2 -13.66 21.72 6.30
CA LEU A 2 -13.63 20.62 7.30
C LEU A 2 -13.72 21.10 8.76
N ILE A 3 -12.95 22.13 9.13
CA ILE A 3 -12.97 22.72 10.48
C ILE A 3 -14.34 23.32 10.82
N HIS A 4 -15.01 23.96 9.85
CA HIS A 4 -16.32 24.56 10.04
C HIS A 4 -17.40 23.49 10.28
N ARG A 5 -17.31 22.36 9.58
CA ARG A 5 -18.19 21.20 9.82
C ARG A 5 -17.90 20.51 11.16
N HIS A 6 -16.65 20.46 11.60
CA HIS A 6 -16.30 19.91 12.92
C HIS A 6 -16.85 20.78 14.05
N ALA A 7 -16.67 22.10 13.95
CA ALA A 7 -17.25 23.06 14.89
C ALA A 7 -18.78 22.97 14.95
N GLN A 8 -19.46 22.77 13.82
CA GLN A 8 -20.90 22.53 13.79
C GLN A 8 -21.31 21.22 14.49
N ARG A 9 -20.53 20.15 14.34
CA ARG A 9 -20.79 18.86 15.01
C ARG A 9 -20.57 18.93 16.52
N GLU A 10 -19.59 19.72 16.97
CA GLU A 10 -19.37 20.03 18.39
C GLU A 10 -20.54 20.86 18.96
N LEU A 11 -21.03 21.85 18.21
CA LEU A 11 -22.19 22.67 18.60
C LEU A 11 -23.49 21.86 18.71
N CYS A 12 -23.65 20.80 17.93
CA CYS A 12 -24.81 19.90 17.98
C CYS A 12 -24.64 18.73 18.98
N SER A 13 -23.59 18.73 19.81
CA SER A 13 -23.30 17.65 20.78
C SER A 13 -23.34 16.25 20.16
N TYR A 14 -22.78 16.10 18.97
CA TYR A 14 -22.69 14.79 18.31
C TYR A 14 -21.84 13.82 19.14
N PRO A 15 -22.27 12.57 19.38
CA PRO A 15 -21.46 11.58 20.08
C PRO A 15 -20.29 11.17 19.18
N PHE A 16 -19.10 11.70 19.47
CA PHE A 16 -17.86 11.27 18.81
C PHE A 16 -17.48 9.88 19.32
N PHE A 17 -17.28 8.93 18.40
CA PHE A 17 -16.74 7.61 18.73
C PHE A 17 -15.21 7.67 18.84
N ASP A 18 -14.59 6.73 19.57
CA ASP A 18 -13.12 6.67 19.73
C ASP A 18 -12.35 6.55 18.40
N CYS A 19 -13.02 6.13 17.32
CA CYS A 19 -12.45 6.04 15.97
C CYS A 19 -12.67 7.30 15.10
N ASP A 20 -13.24 8.38 15.65
CA ASP A 20 -13.48 9.61 14.90
C ASP A 20 -12.25 10.52 14.88
N ILE A 21 -11.88 10.96 13.67
CA ILE A 21 -10.77 11.88 13.43
C ILE A 21 -11.14 13.27 13.97
N ARG A 22 -10.44 13.73 15.01
CA ARG A 22 -10.56 15.10 15.51
C ARG A 22 -9.80 16.07 14.62
N TRP A 23 -10.52 16.90 13.90
CA TRP A 23 -9.96 17.84 12.93
C TRP A 23 -9.49 19.13 13.60
N THR A 24 -8.22 19.15 14.01
CA THR A 24 -7.56 20.40 14.44
C THR A 24 -7.05 21.19 13.22
N PRO A 25 -6.87 22.52 13.32
CA PRO A 25 -6.34 23.34 12.23
C PRO A 25 -4.96 22.87 11.74
N ARG A 26 -4.11 22.34 12.64
CA ARG A 26 -2.80 21.78 12.28
C ARG A 26 -2.93 20.41 11.60
N ALA A 27 -3.73 19.50 12.15
CA ALA A 27 -3.93 18.16 11.58
C ALA A 27 -4.54 18.23 10.16
N THR A 28 -5.41 19.20 9.91
CA THR A 28 -6.06 19.40 8.59
C THR A 28 -5.05 19.68 7.47
N ILE A 29 -3.87 20.22 7.79
CA ILE A 29 -2.82 20.53 6.82
C ILE A 29 -1.72 19.45 6.84
N ILE A 30 -1.34 18.95 8.02
CA ILE A 30 -0.23 18.01 8.18
C ILE A 30 -0.55 16.63 7.57
N TRP A 31 -1.75 16.08 7.80
CA TRP A 31 -2.08 14.74 7.30
C TRP A 31 -2.15 14.68 5.76
N PRO A 32 -2.79 15.63 5.06
CA PRO A 32 -2.79 15.64 3.61
C PRO A 32 -1.40 15.85 2.99
N THR A 33 -0.56 16.70 3.57
CA THR A 33 0.79 16.94 3.01
C THR A 33 1.67 15.71 3.14
N ILE A 34 1.61 15.01 4.28
CA ILE A 34 2.28 13.72 4.46
C ILE A 34 1.74 12.68 3.47
N CYS A 35 0.41 12.61 3.28
CA CYS A 35 -0.19 11.70 2.30
C CYS A 35 0.27 11.97 0.87
N VAL A 36 0.39 13.24 0.48
CA VAL A 36 0.85 13.64 -0.86
C VAL A 36 2.31 13.27 -1.04
N ALA A 37 3.18 13.61 -0.10
CA ALA A 37 4.60 13.25 -0.15
C ALA A 37 4.80 11.74 -0.19
N ALA A 38 4.13 11.00 0.69
CA ALA A 38 4.13 9.55 0.72
C ALA A 38 3.62 8.93 -0.59
N GLY A 39 2.56 9.49 -1.17
CA GLY A 39 1.99 9.04 -2.45
C GLY A 39 2.94 9.28 -3.63
N LEU A 40 3.64 10.41 -3.63
CA LEU A 40 4.65 10.75 -4.64
C LEU A 40 5.82 9.76 -4.60
N VAL A 41 6.35 9.51 -3.40
CA VAL A 41 7.42 8.53 -3.18
C VAL A 41 6.95 7.12 -3.56
N ALA A 42 5.77 6.70 -3.10
CA ALA A 42 5.23 5.38 -3.44
C ALA A 42 4.96 5.21 -4.95
N GLY A 43 4.60 6.30 -5.65
CA GLY A 43 4.45 6.34 -7.10
C GLY A 43 5.78 6.19 -7.83
N MET A 44 6.85 6.85 -7.37
CA MET A 44 8.20 6.71 -7.92
C MET A 44 8.73 5.28 -7.80
N PHE A 45 8.48 4.61 -6.67
CA PHE A 45 8.88 3.22 -6.47
C PHE A 45 7.94 2.19 -7.12
N GLY A 46 6.79 2.62 -7.68
CA GLY A 46 5.83 1.73 -8.32
C GLY A 46 5.12 0.74 -7.38
N ILE A 47 5.20 0.94 -6.07
CA ILE A 47 4.72 -0.01 -5.05
C ILE A 47 3.18 0.02 -4.91
N GLY A 48 2.53 1.10 -5.38
CA GLY A 48 1.11 1.35 -5.14
C GLY A 48 0.90 1.76 -3.68
N GLY A 49 0.38 2.97 -3.44
CA GLY A 49 0.39 3.62 -2.12
C GLY A 49 -0.37 2.93 -0.97
N GLY A 50 -0.89 1.71 -1.16
CA GLY A 50 -1.61 0.94 -0.14
C GLY A 50 -0.75 0.55 1.08
N ILE A 51 0.53 0.24 0.86
CA ILE A 51 1.47 -0.11 1.95
C ILE A 51 1.68 1.07 2.91
N VAL A 52 1.62 2.30 2.41
CA VAL A 52 1.82 3.51 3.23
C VAL A 52 0.50 4.01 3.82
N LYS A 53 -0.59 3.96 3.05
CA LYS A 53 -1.91 4.46 3.50
C LYS A 53 -2.53 3.63 4.62
N GLY A 54 -2.31 2.31 4.62
CA GLY A 54 -2.80 1.39 5.66
C GLY A 54 -2.37 1.79 7.08
N PRO A 55 -1.06 1.82 7.40
CA PRO A 55 -0.59 2.22 8.72
C PRO A 55 -0.92 3.67 9.06
N LEU A 56 -0.87 4.59 8.09
CA LEU A 56 -1.20 6.00 8.31
C LEU A 56 -2.66 6.20 8.78
N MET A 57 -3.61 5.48 8.19
CA MET A 57 -5.02 5.54 8.63
C MET A 57 -5.25 4.90 9.99
N LEU A 58 -4.46 3.88 10.35
CA LEU A 58 -4.48 3.29 11.69
C LEU A 58 -3.91 4.26 12.74
N GLU A 59 -2.85 5.02 12.42
CA GLU A 59 -2.33 6.08 13.30
C GLU A 59 -3.32 7.22 13.51
N MET A 60 -4.14 7.53 12.50
CA MET A 60 -5.24 8.48 12.62
C MET A 60 -6.43 7.95 13.46
N GLY A 61 -6.36 6.72 13.97
CA GLY A 61 -7.41 6.11 14.80
C GLY A 61 -8.62 5.62 14.00
N MET A 62 -8.53 5.57 12.67
CA MET A 62 -9.66 5.18 11.84
C MET A 62 -9.96 3.69 11.96
N GLN A 63 -11.25 3.34 11.95
CA GLN A 63 -11.69 1.96 11.97
C GLN A 63 -11.09 1.17 10.78
N PRO A 64 -10.40 0.04 11.02
CA PRO A 64 -9.65 -0.68 10.00
C PRO A 64 -10.52 -1.16 8.83
N ALA A 65 -11.80 -1.47 9.09
CA ALA A 65 -12.74 -1.89 8.06
C ALA A 65 -12.97 -0.80 6.99
N VAL A 66 -13.12 0.46 7.40
CA VAL A 66 -13.37 1.59 6.49
C VAL A 66 -12.08 2.00 5.78
N SER A 67 -10.95 1.97 6.49
CA SER A 67 -9.62 2.23 5.91
C SER A 67 -9.26 1.21 4.82
N SER A 68 -9.54 -0.07 5.05
CA SER A 68 -9.31 -1.14 4.07
C SER A 68 -10.16 -0.96 2.81
N ALA A 69 -11.46 -0.66 2.97
CA ALA A 69 -12.36 -0.42 1.84
C ALA A 69 -11.91 0.79 0.99
N THR A 70 -11.51 1.88 1.65
CA THR A 70 -11.04 3.09 0.98
C THR A 70 -9.72 2.83 0.24
N SER A 71 -8.81 2.09 0.84
CA SER A 71 -7.53 1.70 0.23
C SER A 71 -7.72 0.82 -0.99
N ALA A 72 -8.62 -0.17 -0.92
CA ALA A 72 -8.96 -1.03 -2.06
C ALA A 72 -9.53 -0.23 -3.24
N TYR A 73 -10.43 0.74 -2.96
CA TYR A 73 -10.98 1.63 -3.99
C TYR A 73 -9.89 2.47 -4.66
N MET A 74 -8.97 3.04 -3.88
CA MET A 74 -7.84 3.80 -4.44
C MET A 74 -6.93 2.93 -5.30
N ILE A 75 -6.61 1.71 -4.86
CA ILE A 75 -5.77 0.76 -5.61
C ILE A 75 -6.44 0.37 -6.94
N LEU A 76 -7.76 0.15 -6.95
CA LEU A 76 -8.54 -0.09 -8.16
C LEU A 76 -8.37 1.04 -9.18
N PHE A 77 -8.49 2.28 -8.72
CA PHE A 77 -8.31 3.43 -9.60
C PHE A 77 -6.87 3.55 -10.12
N THR A 78 -5.87 3.44 -9.23
CA THR A 78 -4.45 3.53 -9.61
C THR A 78 -4.04 2.41 -10.58
N SER A 79 -4.50 1.18 -10.34
CA SER A 79 -4.22 0.04 -11.23
C SER A 79 -4.90 0.18 -12.58
N ALA A 80 -6.13 0.70 -12.65
CA ALA A 80 -6.80 1.01 -13.91
C ALA A 80 -6.04 2.10 -14.71
N THR A 81 -5.55 3.15 -14.04
CA THR A 81 -4.71 4.17 -14.67
C THR A 81 -3.41 3.55 -15.20
N ALA A 82 -2.72 2.73 -14.39
CA ALA A 82 -1.48 2.08 -14.81
C ALA A 82 -1.70 1.14 -16.00
N ALA A 83 -2.75 0.32 -15.97
CA ALA A 83 -3.10 -0.57 -17.08
C ALA A 83 -3.38 0.21 -18.37
N THR A 84 -4.12 1.32 -18.27
CA THR A 84 -4.39 2.21 -19.41
C THR A 84 -3.11 2.84 -19.95
N GLN A 85 -2.21 3.29 -19.07
CA GLN A 85 -0.92 3.86 -19.46
C GLN A 85 -0.06 2.84 -20.22
N TYR A 86 0.09 1.62 -19.71
CA TYR A 86 0.85 0.57 -20.39
C TYR A 86 0.21 0.14 -21.72
N PHE A 87 -1.12 0.21 -21.82
CA PHE A 87 -1.84 -0.04 -23.06
C PHE A 87 -1.51 1.02 -24.12
N ILE A 88 -1.53 2.31 -23.75
CA ILE A 88 -1.19 3.42 -24.65
C ILE A 88 0.27 3.37 -25.11
N PHE A 89 1.20 3.00 -24.23
CA PHE A 89 2.62 2.87 -24.58
C PHE A 89 2.95 1.68 -25.50
N GLY A 90 1.98 0.81 -25.82
CA GLY A 90 2.19 -0.34 -26.72
C GLY A 90 3.12 -1.43 -26.17
N ALA A 91 3.58 -1.29 -24.92
CA ALA A 91 4.46 -2.25 -24.26
C ALA A 91 3.71 -3.48 -23.70
N LEU A 92 2.37 -3.46 -23.72
CA LEU A 92 1.56 -4.51 -23.12
C LEU A 92 1.33 -5.69 -24.08
N ARG A 93 2.05 -6.79 -23.87
CA ARG A 93 1.69 -8.09 -24.47
C ARG A 93 0.41 -8.60 -23.81
N LEU A 94 -0.74 -8.35 -24.44
CA LEU A 94 -2.09 -8.69 -23.93
C LEU A 94 -2.20 -10.14 -23.42
N ARG A 95 -1.55 -11.10 -24.08
CA ARG A 95 -1.55 -12.51 -23.65
C ARG A 95 -0.91 -12.71 -22.27
N TYR A 96 0.24 -12.09 -22.03
CA TYR A 96 0.93 -12.21 -20.75
C TYR A 96 0.25 -11.38 -19.67
N GLY A 97 -0.25 -10.20 -20.02
CA GLY A 97 -1.04 -9.35 -19.13
C GLY A 97 -2.30 -10.04 -18.61
N ALA A 98 -3.04 -10.75 -19.47
CA ALA A 98 -4.23 -11.48 -19.08
C ALA A 98 -3.92 -12.63 -18.11
N VAL A 99 -2.85 -13.39 -18.35
CA VAL A 99 -2.43 -14.48 -17.45
C VAL A 99 -2.06 -13.94 -16.07
N MET A 100 -1.24 -12.88 -16.02
CA MET A 100 -0.86 -12.24 -14.76
C MET A 100 -2.05 -11.62 -14.04
N PHE A 101 -3.01 -11.06 -14.78
CA PHE A 101 -4.24 -10.54 -14.21
C PHE A 101 -5.06 -11.64 -13.53
N VAL A 102 -5.26 -12.79 -14.18
CA VAL A 102 -6.02 -13.91 -13.61
C VAL A 102 -5.32 -14.47 -12.36
N VAL A 103 -4.01 -14.69 -12.42
CA VAL A 103 -3.22 -15.18 -11.28
C VAL A 103 -3.29 -14.18 -10.11
N GLY A 104 -3.10 -12.89 -10.39
CA GLY A 104 -3.18 -11.83 -9.39
C GLY A 104 -4.58 -11.69 -8.78
N PHE A 105 -5.62 -11.78 -9.60
CA PHE A 105 -7.01 -11.71 -9.16
C PHE A 105 -7.35 -12.89 -8.25
N CYS A 106 -7.05 -14.13 -8.68
CA CYS A 106 -7.25 -15.32 -7.87
C CYS A 106 -6.46 -15.27 -6.55
N GLY A 107 -5.18 -14.87 -6.61
CA GLY A 107 -4.35 -14.71 -5.41
C GLY A 107 -4.90 -13.67 -4.44
N THR A 108 -5.37 -12.53 -4.95
CA THR A 108 -5.94 -11.46 -4.12
C THR A 108 -7.26 -11.88 -3.48
N VAL A 109 -8.14 -12.57 -4.21
CA VAL A 109 -9.41 -13.08 -3.66
C VAL A 109 -9.15 -14.10 -2.55
N VAL A 110 -8.25 -15.06 -2.77
CA VAL A 110 -7.89 -16.07 -1.76
C VAL A 110 -7.24 -15.40 -0.54
N GLY A 111 -6.33 -14.46 -0.76
CA GLY A 111 -5.69 -13.69 0.31
C GLY A 111 -6.69 -12.86 1.14
N GLN A 112 -7.58 -12.12 0.47
CA GLN A 112 -8.61 -11.32 1.15
C GLN A 112 -9.61 -12.18 1.91
N MET A 113 -10.04 -13.32 1.36
CA MET A 113 -10.89 -14.27 2.07
C MET A 113 -10.18 -14.84 3.30
N GLY A 114 -8.90 -15.21 3.17
CA GLY A 114 -8.09 -15.70 4.30
C GLY A 114 -7.96 -14.67 5.41
N VAL A 115 -7.62 -13.43 5.08
CA VAL A 115 -7.50 -12.32 6.04
C VAL A 115 -8.84 -12.00 6.69
N SER A 116 -9.93 -11.97 5.92
CA SER A 116 -11.28 -11.72 6.44
C SER A 116 -11.76 -12.83 7.38
N TYR A 117 -11.42 -14.08 7.09
CA TYR A 117 -11.72 -15.22 7.96
C TYR A 117 -10.91 -15.15 9.26
N LEU A 118 -9.62 -14.80 9.17
CA LEU A 118 -8.75 -14.63 10.34
C LEU A 118 -9.24 -13.50 11.25
N LEU A 119 -9.66 -12.37 10.67
CA LEU A 119 -10.24 -11.24 11.39
C LEU A 119 -11.52 -11.62 12.13
N LYS A 120 -12.46 -12.34 11.47
CA LYS A 120 -13.70 -12.79 12.11
C LYS A 120 -13.48 -13.74 13.28
N ARG A 121 -12.46 -14.60 13.20
CA ARG A 121 -12.20 -15.61 14.23
C ARG A 121 -11.55 -15.04 15.49
N TRP A 122 -10.76 -13.96 15.37
CA TRP A 122 -9.95 -13.45 16.48
C TRP A 122 -10.32 -12.04 16.96
N GLY A 123 -11.05 -11.24 16.18
CA GLY A 123 -11.73 -10.01 16.63
C GLY A 123 -10.86 -8.88 17.17
N ARG A 124 -9.52 -8.96 17.09
CA ARG A 124 -8.60 -7.94 17.65
C ARG A 124 -7.90 -7.11 16.57
N GLN A 125 -7.90 -5.78 16.76
CA GLN A 125 -7.29 -4.79 15.86
C GLN A 125 -5.76 -4.96 15.71
N SER A 126 -5.07 -5.52 16.71
CA SER A 126 -3.63 -5.77 16.68
C SER A 126 -3.18 -6.75 15.60
N ILE A 127 -4.08 -7.60 15.10
CA ILE A 127 -3.77 -8.65 14.13
C ILE A 127 -3.41 -8.07 12.76
N ILE A 128 -4.01 -6.94 12.38
CA ILE A 128 -3.74 -6.30 11.08
C ILE A 128 -2.29 -5.81 11.02
N VAL A 129 -1.80 -5.19 12.09
CA VAL A 129 -0.42 -4.70 12.17
C VAL A 129 0.57 -5.86 12.10
N ILE A 130 0.29 -6.96 12.81
CA ILE A 130 1.12 -8.18 12.77
C ILE A 130 1.15 -8.79 11.37
N VAL A 131 0.01 -8.87 10.68
CA VAL A 131 -0.05 -9.41 9.32
C VAL A 131 0.78 -8.55 8.36
N ILE A 132 0.66 -7.23 8.41
CA ILE A 132 1.47 -6.33 7.58
C ILE A 132 2.97 -6.51 7.90
N ALA A 133 3.34 -6.56 9.18
CA ALA A 133 4.72 -6.76 9.59
C ALA A 133 5.31 -8.10 9.11
N VAL A 134 4.54 -9.20 9.20
CA VAL A 134 4.96 -10.52 8.72
C VAL A 134 5.13 -10.52 7.20
N VAL A 135 4.21 -9.92 6.45
CA VAL A 135 4.30 -9.84 4.99
C VAL A 135 5.52 -9.03 4.55
N ILE A 136 5.76 -7.88 5.18
CA ILE A 136 6.95 -7.05 4.89
C ILE A 136 8.23 -7.81 5.27
N GLY A 137 8.26 -8.44 6.44
CA GLY A 137 9.42 -9.21 6.91
C GLY A 137 9.74 -10.39 6.00
N PHE A 138 8.73 -11.17 5.61
CA PHE A 138 8.90 -12.27 4.67
C PHE A 138 9.36 -11.78 3.29
N SER A 139 8.80 -10.69 2.79
CA SER A 139 9.20 -10.10 1.51
C SER A 139 10.65 -9.62 1.54
N CYS A 140 11.07 -8.97 2.63
CA CYS A 140 12.44 -8.51 2.83
C CYS A 140 13.42 -9.69 2.88
N LEU A 141 13.05 -10.76 3.58
CA LEU A 141 13.87 -11.96 3.69
C LEU A 141 14.00 -12.70 2.36
N MET A 142 12.91 -12.83 1.60
CA MET A 142 12.93 -13.42 0.26
C MET A 142 13.76 -12.59 -0.72
N MET A 143 13.58 -11.27 -0.77
CA MET A 143 14.40 -10.42 -1.63
C MET A 143 15.88 -10.43 -1.21
N GLY A 144 16.17 -10.45 0.09
CA GLY A 144 17.54 -10.58 0.60
C GLY A 144 18.18 -11.91 0.20
N ALA A 145 17.43 -13.01 0.30
CA ALA A 145 17.89 -14.33 -0.12
C ALA A 145 18.14 -14.38 -1.64
N VAL A 146 17.16 -13.99 -2.46
CA VAL A 146 17.31 -14.00 -3.93
C VAL A 146 18.44 -13.06 -4.36
N GLY A 147 18.54 -11.86 -3.78
CA GLY A 147 19.62 -10.92 -4.09
C GLY A 147 21.00 -11.45 -3.72
N THR A 148 21.14 -12.17 -2.60
CA THR A 148 22.41 -12.82 -2.25
C THR A 148 22.73 -14.01 -3.15
N PHE A 149 21.73 -14.81 -3.55
CA PHE A 149 21.94 -15.88 -4.54
C PHE A 149 22.40 -15.33 -5.89
N ASP A 150 21.75 -14.27 -6.38
CA ASP A 150 22.08 -13.64 -7.66
C ASP A 150 23.47 -12.99 -7.62
N PHE A 151 23.81 -12.33 -6.51
CA PHE A 151 25.15 -11.77 -6.27
C PHE A 151 26.24 -12.83 -6.28
N ILE A 152 26.03 -13.97 -5.60
CA ILE A 152 26.99 -15.08 -5.58
C ILE A 152 27.13 -15.71 -6.97
N GLN A 153 26.03 -15.82 -7.72
CA GLN A 153 26.04 -16.35 -9.07
C GLN A 153 26.76 -15.41 -10.04
N GLY A 154 26.56 -14.10 -9.94
CA GLY A 154 27.28 -13.08 -10.70
C GLY A 154 28.79 -13.11 -10.45
N ILE A 155 29.22 -13.28 -9.19
CA ILE A 155 30.64 -13.43 -8.85
C ILE A 155 31.23 -14.72 -9.45
N ARG A 156 30.49 -15.84 -9.42
CA ARG A 156 30.96 -17.12 -10.00
C ARG A 156 30.99 -17.09 -11.54
N ALA A 157 30.10 -16.33 -12.17
CA ALA A 157 30.09 -16.11 -13.61
C ALA A 157 31.22 -15.18 -14.08
N GLY A 158 31.97 -14.55 -13.16
CA GLY A 158 33.03 -13.60 -13.49
C GLY A 158 32.52 -12.23 -13.96
N GLU A 159 31.21 -11.98 -13.88
CA GLU A 159 30.60 -10.67 -14.12
C GLU A 159 30.74 -9.83 -12.85
N TYR A 160 31.90 -9.19 -12.73
CA TYR A 160 32.08 -8.08 -11.79
C TYR A 160 31.13 -6.95 -12.23
N GLN A 161 29.93 -6.89 -11.65
CA GLN A 161 29.07 -5.68 -11.72
C GLN A 161 29.61 -4.53 -10.86
N GLY A 162 30.89 -4.59 -10.45
CA GLY A 162 31.59 -3.49 -9.82
C GLY A 162 31.76 -2.38 -10.84
N PHE A 163 31.22 -1.20 -10.49
CA PHE A 163 31.40 0.09 -11.15
C PHE A 163 32.01 -0.02 -12.55
N HIS A 164 31.18 -0.20 -13.58
CA HIS A 164 31.58 0.22 -14.91
C HIS A 164 32.16 1.63 -14.77
N ALA A 165 33.40 1.82 -15.20
CA ALA A 165 34.06 3.12 -15.16
C ALA A 165 33.09 4.17 -15.69
N LEU A 166 32.78 5.16 -14.85
CA LEU A 166 32.11 6.38 -15.30
C LEU A 166 32.98 6.95 -16.43
N CYS A 167 32.44 6.87 -17.66
CA CYS A 167 33.03 7.21 -18.96
C CYS A 167 33.84 6.10 -19.69
N ALA A 168 33.21 5.53 -20.71
CA ALA A 168 33.81 5.25 -22.02
C ALA A 168 32.74 5.46 -23.10
#